data_AF-A0A841BX35-F1
#
_entry.id   AF-A0A841BX35-F1
#
_cell.length_a   1.000
_cell.length_b   1.000
_cell.length_c   1.000
_cell.angle_alpha   90.00
_cell.angle_beta   90.00
_cell.angle_gamma   90.00
#
_symmetry.space_group_name_H-M   'P 1'
#
loop_
_entity.id
_entity.type
_entity.pdbx_description
1 polymer ?
#
loop_
_entity_poly.entity_id
_entity_poly.type
_entity_poly.pdbx_seq_one_letter_code
_entity_poly.pdbx_strand_id
1 'polypeptide(L)'
;MSIVALIDADEGCGNKAAGLGVLLRAGLPVPDGFVVTDPDADPGSIAAHLDRLGGAAFAVRSSSRAEDSAEASFAGQLETVLGVAALADVLAAVRRCAASTRTPRTRGYREQLGLGDAEASTPVIVQDLVDADRAGVLFTRDPRTGDDAIVINASWGLGESVVSGAVTPDEVVVPRSGPLRVGIGTKRTRLDRGEHGLVRSPVAVADRTRRCLSPADIEHLAGLGRRCEELFGRPQDVEWAARGSRLWIVQSRPITVLPAEPARAGPADPAAVLLTGTASSPGRATGPVRVVCGVDDFPRVRRGDVLVCHTTDPAWTPLFRVAAAVVTESGGVLSHAAIVAREYAIPAVVGAREAASRLRDGEPVTVDGTLGTVEAAPAEREGRSP
;
A
#
# COMPACT_ATOMS: atom_id res chain seq x y z
N MET A 1 -12.21 -8.52 28.99
CA MET A 1 -12.25 -7.06 28.76
C MET A 1 -12.50 -6.85 27.29
N SER A 2 -13.46 -5.99 26.92
CA SER A 2 -13.83 -5.74 25.51
C SER A 2 -13.03 -4.60 24.86
N ILE A 3 -12.24 -3.87 25.66
CA ILE A 3 -11.37 -2.79 25.22
C ILE A 3 -9.99 -2.95 25.87
N VAL A 4 -8.94 -2.76 25.09
CA VAL A 4 -7.53 -2.85 25.51
C VAL A 4 -6.82 -1.56 25.09
N ALA A 5 -6.01 -0.95 25.97
CA ALA A 5 -5.21 0.21 25.57
C ALA A 5 -4.19 -0.19 24.49
N LEU A 6 -3.92 0.69 23.51
CA LEU A 6 -3.07 0.31 22.38
C LEU A 6 -1.64 -0.09 22.81
N ILE A 7 -1.11 0.55 23.86
CA ILE A 7 0.18 0.20 24.45
C ILE A 7 0.22 -1.21 25.05
N ASP A 8 -0.93 -1.74 25.47
CA ASP A 8 -1.08 -3.07 26.06
C ASP A 8 -1.51 -4.13 25.02
N ALA A 9 -1.67 -3.74 23.76
CA ALA A 9 -2.09 -4.67 22.71
C ALA A 9 -1.05 -5.77 22.47
N ASP A 10 -1.57 -6.99 22.30
CA ASP A 10 -0.86 -8.23 22.02
C ASP A 10 -1.47 -8.94 20.79
N GLU A 11 -1.02 -10.16 20.49
CA GLU A 11 -1.52 -10.94 19.35
C GLU A 11 -3.02 -11.26 19.42
N GLY A 12 -3.63 -11.24 20.61
CA GLY A 12 -5.09 -11.38 20.79
C GLY A 12 -5.86 -10.19 20.24
N CYS A 13 -5.21 -9.04 20.08
CA CYS A 13 -5.74 -7.84 19.45
C CYS A 13 -5.49 -7.80 17.92
N GLY A 14 -4.91 -8.87 17.37
CA GLY A 14 -4.51 -8.97 15.96
C GLY A 14 -3.22 -8.22 15.62
N ASN A 15 -2.69 -8.48 14.42
CA ASN A 15 -1.28 -8.19 14.10
C ASN A 15 -0.98 -6.69 14.04
N LYS A 16 -1.90 -5.87 13.49
CA LYS A 16 -1.75 -4.41 13.43
C LYS A 16 -1.66 -3.80 14.82
N ALA A 17 -2.60 -4.17 15.70
CA ALA A 17 -2.64 -3.65 17.05
C ALA A 17 -1.43 -4.11 17.87
N ALA A 18 -1.07 -5.40 17.78
CA ALA A 18 0.13 -5.95 18.41
C ALA A 18 1.40 -5.20 17.99
N GLY A 19 1.57 -4.96 16.68
CA GLY A 19 2.69 -4.20 16.13
C GLY A 19 2.76 -2.77 16.66
N LEU A 20 1.62 -2.06 16.68
CA LEU A 20 1.55 -0.70 17.26
C LEU A 20 1.87 -0.68 18.75
N GLY A 21 1.39 -1.67 19.52
CA GLY A 21 1.72 -1.82 20.93
C GLY A 21 3.22 -2.04 21.17
N VAL A 22 3.87 -2.86 20.34
CA VAL A 22 5.33 -3.06 20.37
C VAL A 22 6.08 -1.76 20.13
N LEU A 23 5.69 -0.98 19.12
CA LEU A 23 6.28 0.32 18.81
C LEU A 23 6.11 1.33 19.97
N LEU A 24 4.91 1.43 20.56
CA LEU A 24 4.62 2.29 21.70
C LEU A 24 5.50 1.94 22.91
N ARG A 25 5.58 0.65 23.27
CA ARG A 25 6.41 0.17 24.39
C ARG A 25 7.91 0.43 24.16
N ALA A 26 8.36 0.49 22.90
CA ALA A 26 9.72 0.86 22.52
C ALA A 26 9.96 2.38 22.47
N GLY A 27 8.97 3.21 22.83
CA GLY A 27 9.07 4.67 22.83
C GLY A 27 9.14 5.29 21.43
N LEU A 28 8.64 4.60 20.40
CA LEU A 28 8.50 5.18 19.07
C LEU A 28 7.26 6.08 19.00
N PRO A 29 7.26 7.13 18.18
CA PRO A 29 6.18 8.11 18.13
C PRO A 29 4.97 7.52 17.41
N VAL A 30 4.08 6.85 18.14
CA VAL A 30 2.83 6.30 17.61
C VAL A 30 1.66 7.11 18.22
N PRO A 31 0.63 7.48 17.44
CA PRO A 31 -0.54 8.13 18.01
C PRO A 31 -1.24 7.20 19.00
N ASP A 32 -1.76 7.74 20.10
CA ASP A 32 -2.39 6.92 21.13
C ASP A 32 -3.77 6.40 20.67
N GLY A 33 -4.24 5.34 21.31
CA GLY A 33 -5.47 4.68 20.93
C GLY A 33 -5.85 3.51 21.84
N PHE A 34 -6.86 2.77 21.41
CA PHE A 34 -7.30 1.54 22.04
C PHE A 34 -7.82 0.55 21.00
N VAL A 35 -7.94 -0.70 21.41
CA VAL A 35 -8.49 -1.80 20.60
C VAL A 35 -9.82 -2.22 21.18
N VAL A 36 -10.85 -2.25 20.35
CA VAL A 36 -12.15 -2.86 20.64
C VAL A 36 -12.10 -4.30 20.18
N THR A 37 -12.04 -5.25 21.10
CA THR A 37 -11.93 -6.69 20.80
C THR A 37 -13.29 -7.34 20.53
N ASP A 38 -14.37 -6.67 20.97
CA ASP A 38 -15.76 -7.05 20.73
C ASP A 38 -16.50 -5.86 20.10
N PRO A 39 -16.93 -5.93 18.83
CA PRO A 39 -17.62 -4.82 18.16
C PRO A 39 -18.97 -4.45 18.79
N ASP A 40 -19.52 -5.32 19.63
CA ASP A 40 -20.75 -5.07 20.40
C ASP A 40 -20.45 -4.55 21.82
N ALA A 41 -19.22 -4.11 22.08
CA ALA A 41 -18.83 -3.46 23.33
C ALA A 41 -19.76 -2.30 23.70
N ASP A 42 -19.94 -2.10 25.02
CA ASP A 42 -20.75 -1.03 25.57
C ASP A 42 -20.33 0.36 25.03
N PRO A 43 -21.26 1.12 24.43
CA PRO A 43 -21.00 2.47 23.94
C PRO A 43 -20.41 3.43 24.99
N GLY A 44 -20.81 3.30 26.26
CA GLY A 44 -20.29 4.12 27.36
C GLY A 44 -18.82 3.86 27.63
N SER A 45 -18.39 2.60 27.56
CA SER A 45 -16.98 2.21 27.65
C SER A 45 -16.14 2.82 26.52
N ILE A 46 -16.63 2.78 25.28
CA ILE A 46 -15.95 3.40 24.13
C ILE A 46 -15.88 4.92 24.33
N ALA A 47 -16.98 5.57 24.72
CA ALA A 47 -17.02 7.01 24.99
C ALA A 47 -15.97 7.43 26.03
N ALA A 48 -15.88 6.70 27.15
CA ALA A 48 -14.91 6.98 28.20
C ALA A 48 -13.44 6.85 27.75
N HIS A 49 -13.17 6.01 26.74
CA HIS A 49 -11.83 5.90 26.15
C HIS A 49 -11.55 7.04 25.16
N LEU A 50 -12.54 7.45 24.35
CA LEU A 50 -12.43 8.60 23.47
C LEU A 50 -12.18 9.90 24.27
N ASP A 51 -12.92 10.10 25.36
CA ASP A 51 -12.75 11.26 26.24
C ASP A 51 -11.34 11.31 26.87
N ARG A 52 -10.76 10.14 27.17
CA ARG A 52 -9.39 10.03 27.70
C ARG A 52 -8.32 10.36 26.67
N LEU A 53 -8.52 9.96 25.41
CA LEU A 53 -7.63 10.34 24.31
C LEU A 53 -7.67 11.84 24.07
N GLY A 54 -8.88 12.44 24.12
CA GLY A 54 -9.06 13.88 23.91
C GLY A 54 -8.78 14.34 22.48
N GLY A 55 -8.70 13.40 21.52
CA GLY A 55 -8.49 13.67 20.11
C GLY A 55 -9.69 14.35 19.44
N ALA A 56 -9.41 15.18 18.43
CA ALA A 56 -10.47 15.88 17.67
C ALA A 56 -11.13 14.99 16.59
N ALA A 57 -10.44 13.93 16.16
CA ALA A 57 -10.93 12.94 15.21
C ALA A 57 -10.10 11.66 15.34
N PHE A 58 -10.66 10.55 14.89
CA PHE A 58 -10.10 9.22 15.06
C PHE A 58 -9.98 8.48 13.72
N ALA A 59 -8.99 7.61 13.65
CA ALA A 59 -8.82 6.57 12.64
C ALA A 59 -9.32 5.24 13.23
N VAL A 60 -10.23 4.58 12.52
CA VAL A 60 -10.80 3.29 12.91
C VAL A 60 -10.40 2.24 11.88
N ARG A 61 -9.72 1.19 12.31
CA ARG A 61 -9.07 0.20 11.44
C ARG A 61 -9.30 -1.21 11.94
N SER A 62 -9.55 -2.15 11.03
CA SER A 62 -9.51 -3.58 11.36
C SER A 62 -8.09 -4.02 11.76
N SER A 63 -8.03 -5.03 12.61
CA SER A 63 -6.80 -5.68 13.07
C SER A 63 -7.05 -7.18 13.26
N SER A 64 -7.26 -7.90 12.16
CA SER A 64 -7.35 -9.36 12.15
C SER A 64 -5.96 -10.00 12.34
N ARG A 65 -5.91 -11.26 12.80
CA ARG A 65 -4.66 -12.02 12.91
C ARG A 65 -4.12 -12.53 11.57
N ALA A 66 -4.95 -12.51 10.52
CA ALA A 66 -4.51 -12.85 9.16
C ALA A 66 -3.88 -11.65 8.43
N GLU A 67 -4.23 -10.42 8.83
CA GLU A 67 -3.68 -9.19 8.26
C GLU A 67 -2.21 -9.01 8.58
N ASP A 68 -1.47 -8.33 7.71
CA ASP A 68 -0.08 -7.91 7.94
C ASP A 68 0.84 -9.04 8.43
N SER A 69 0.56 -10.26 7.98
CA SER A 69 1.41 -11.42 8.18
C SER A 69 2.59 -11.38 7.20
N ALA A 70 3.58 -12.24 7.40
CA ALA A 70 4.67 -12.38 6.44
C ALA A 70 4.20 -12.88 5.06
N GLU A 71 3.05 -13.56 5.00
CA GLU A 71 2.54 -14.24 3.81
C GLU A 71 1.44 -13.46 3.08
N ALA A 72 0.77 -12.51 3.76
CA ALA A 72 -0.40 -11.82 3.22
C ALA A 72 -0.54 -10.38 3.74
N SER A 73 -0.70 -9.43 2.81
CA SER A 73 -0.83 -8.01 3.14
C SER A 73 -2.29 -7.54 3.31
N PHE A 74 -3.27 -8.28 2.76
CA PHE A 74 -4.68 -7.88 2.69
C PHE A 74 -4.91 -6.47 2.10
N ALA A 75 -4.01 -6.00 1.23
CA ALA A 75 -4.06 -4.64 0.67
C ALA A 75 -5.42 -4.29 0.06
N GLY A 76 -6.10 -3.30 0.63
CA GLY A 76 -7.42 -2.81 0.22
C GLY A 76 -8.58 -3.80 0.41
N GLN A 77 -8.34 -4.99 0.98
CA GLN A 77 -9.39 -6.00 1.22
C GLN A 77 -10.30 -5.60 2.38
N LEU A 78 -9.79 -4.79 3.30
CA LEU A 78 -10.43 -4.47 4.56
C LEU A 78 -10.68 -2.99 4.72
N GLU A 79 -11.65 -2.66 5.57
CA GLU A 79 -12.13 -1.30 5.73
C GLU A 79 -11.29 -0.52 6.74
N THR A 80 -11.00 0.72 6.37
CA THR A 80 -10.43 1.77 7.23
C THR A 80 -11.32 3.00 7.12
N VAL A 81 -11.67 3.59 8.25
CA VAL A 81 -12.46 4.82 8.32
C VAL A 81 -11.62 5.89 9.00
N LEU A 82 -11.39 7.02 8.32
CA LEU A 82 -10.61 8.13 8.85
C LEU A 82 -11.49 9.36 9.08
N GLY A 83 -11.18 10.12 10.13
CA GLY A 83 -11.75 11.44 10.34
C GLY A 83 -13.11 11.44 11.03
N VAL A 84 -13.45 10.36 11.75
CA VAL A 84 -14.68 10.29 12.57
C VAL A 84 -14.44 10.97 13.91
N ALA A 85 -15.43 11.72 14.40
CA ALA A 85 -15.30 12.48 15.64
C ALA A 85 -16.41 12.15 16.64
N ALA A 86 -17.67 12.14 16.20
CA ALA A 86 -18.80 11.85 17.07
C ALA A 86 -18.82 10.36 17.48
N LEU A 87 -19.21 10.08 18.73
CA LEU A 87 -19.32 8.72 19.25
C LEU A 87 -20.14 7.80 18.34
N ALA A 88 -21.27 8.30 17.82
CA ALA A 88 -22.13 7.53 16.92
C ALA A 88 -21.39 7.08 15.65
N ASP A 89 -20.57 7.96 15.07
CA ASP A 89 -19.77 7.67 13.87
C ASP A 89 -18.64 6.69 14.18
N VAL A 90 -17.99 6.82 15.35
CA VAL A 90 -16.97 5.87 15.81
C VAL A 90 -17.58 4.48 15.99
N LEU A 91 -18.74 4.36 16.63
CA LEU A 91 -19.43 3.07 16.80
C LEU A 91 -19.83 2.45 15.45
N ALA A 92 -20.32 3.26 14.51
CA ALA A 92 -20.63 2.80 13.17
C ALA A 92 -19.38 2.32 12.42
N ALA A 93 -18.28 3.07 12.53
CA ALA A 93 -16.99 2.71 11.94
C ALA A 93 -16.43 1.41 12.54
N VAL A 94 -16.54 1.21 13.86
CA VAL A 94 -16.10 -0.02 14.53
C VAL A 94 -16.82 -1.23 13.97
N ARG A 95 -18.16 -1.18 13.89
CA ARG A 95 -18.96 -2.27 13.33
C ARG A 95 -18.63 -2.52 11.85
N ARG A 96 -18.44 -1.46 11.07
CA ARG A 96 -18.09 -1.56 9.64
C ARG A 96 -16.73 -2.24 9.45
N CYS A 97 -15.70 -1.81 10.19
CA CYS A 97 -14.37 -2.43 10.15
C CYS A 97 -14.42 -3.91 10.56
N ALA A 98 -15.13 -4.23 11.65
CA ALA A 98 -15.29 -5.62 12.11
C ALA A 98 -16.07 -6.50 11.12
N ALA A 99 -17.03 -5.94 10.38
CA ALA A 99 -17.79 -6.68 9.36
C ALA A 99 -16.98 -6.90 8.07
N SER A 100 -16.00 -6.04 7.78
CA SER A 100 -15.22 -6.07 6.54
C SER A 100 -14.42 -7.36 6.34
N THR A 101 -14.04 -8.05 7.43
CA THR A 101 -13.33 -9.34 7.37
C THR A 101 -14.20 -10.48 6.85
N ARG A 102 -15.52 -10.30 6.80
CA ARG A 102 -16.49 -11.33 6.42
C ARG A 102 -17.18 -11.07 5.08
N THR A 103 -16.77 -10.04 4.35
CA THR A 103 -17.33 -9.76 3.02
C THR A 103 -16.99 -10.87 2.02
N PRO A 104 -17.78 -11.07 0.95
CA PRO A 104 -17.48 -12.06 -0.08
C PRO A 104 -16.07 -11.91 -0.66
N ARG A 105 -15.60 -10.67 -0.81
CA ARG A 105 -14.26 -10.34 -1.30
C ARG A 105 -13.16 -10.88 -0.39
N THR A 106 -13.24 -10.58 0.91
CA THR A 106 -12.25 -11.04 1.89
C THR A 106 -12.28 -12.55 2.06
N ARG A 107 -13.45 -13.19 1.95
CA ARG A 107 -13.56 -14.65 1.91
C ARG A 107 -12.82 -15.23 0.71
N GLY A 108 -13.07 -14.71 -0.50
CA GLY A 108 -12.39 -15.16 -1.70
C GLY A 108 -10.86 -14.98 -1.63
N TYR A 109 -10.36 -13.87 -1.09
CA TYR A 109 -8.92 -13.66 -0.89
C TYR A 109 -8.30 -14.67 0.08
N ARG A 110 -8.96 -14.96 1.21
CA ARG A 110 -8.50 -15.97 2.18
C ARG A 110 -8.49 -17.38 1.58
N GLU A 111 -9.56 -17.77 0.90
CA GLU A 111 -9.65 -19.05 0.18
C GLU A 111 -8.53 -19.20 -0.85
N GLN A 112 -8.20 -18.12 -1.57
CA GLN A 112 -7.10 -18.11 -2.55
C GLN A 112 -5.72 -18.33 -1.94
N LEU A 113 -5.51 -17.80 -0.74
CA LEU A 113 -4.26 -17.97 0.02
C LEU A 113 -4.24 -19.27 0.85
N GLY A 114 -5.32 -20.06 0.83
CA GLY A 114 -5.44 -21.26 1.66
C GLY A 114 -5.54 -20.94 3.16
N LEU A 115 -5.95 -19.72 3.52
CA LEU A 115 -6.18 -19.31 4.90
C LEU A 115 -7.52 -19.88 5.38
N GLY A 116 -7.56 -20.36 6.63
CA GLY A 116 -8.76 -20.93 7.26
C GLY A 116 -9.89 -19.93 7.46
N ASP A 117 -10.98 -20.36 8.11
CA ASP A 117 -12.20 -19.57 8.31
C ASP A 117 -11.99 -18.24 9.07
N ALA A 118 -12.95 -17.32 8.90
CA ALA A 118 -12.87 -15.99 9.48
C ALA A 118 -12.94 -16.07 11.01
N GLU A 119 -12.23 -15.17 11.69
CA GLU A 119 -12.26 -15.09 13.14
C GLU A 119 -13.68 -14.88 13.67
N ALA A 120 -13.97 -15.42 14.86
CA ALA A 120 -15.26 -15.26 15.52
C ALA A 120 -15.57 -13.78 15.85
N SER A 121 -14.54 -12.99 16.18
CA SER A 121 -14.59 -11.53 16.31
C SER A 121 -13.32 -10.95 15.70
N THR A 122 -13.44 -9.81 15.03
CA THR A 122 -12.28 -9.09 14.47
C THR A 122 -12.01 -7.88 15.36
N PRO A 123 -10.84 -7.80 16.03
CA PRO A 123 -10.44 -6.63 16.78
C PRO A 123 -10.37 -5.38 15.89
N VAL A 124 -10.76 -4.24 16.45
CA VAL A 124 -10.75 -2.95 15.75
C VAL A 124 -9.96 -1.92 16.55
N ILE A 125 -8.99 -1.30 15.90
CA ILE A 125 -8.20 -0.21 16.47
C ILE A 125 -8.98 1.09 16.31
N VAL A 126 -9.06 1.88 17.38
CA VAL A 126 -9.47 3.29 17.38
C VAL A 126 -8.29 4.10 17.87
N GLN A 127 -7.74 4.94 16.99
CA GLN A 127 -6.51 5.70 17.23
C GLN A 127 -6.73 7.18 16.93
N ASP A 128 -6.04 8.07 17.64
CA ASP A 128 -6.04 9.50 17.30
C ASP A 128 -5.59 9.72 15.85
N LEU A 129 -6.39 10.47 15.09
CA LEU A 129 -6.02 10.84 13.73
C LEU A 129 -5.02 12.01 13.78
N VAL A 130 -3.82 11.78 13.27
CA VAL A 130 -2.87 12.86 13.01
C VAL A 130 -3.41 13.74 11.88
N ASP A 131 -3.67 15.02 12.17
CA ASP A 131 -4.08 16.04 11.20
C ASP A 131 -2.88 16.45 10.32
N ALA A 132 -2.45 15.49 9.49
CA ALA A 132 -1.16 15.51 8.83
C ALA A 132 -1.11 16.53 7.69
N ASP A 133 -0.04 17.32 7.64
CA ASP A 133 0.28 18.14 6.46
C ASP A 133 1.01 17.33 5.38
N ARG A 134 1.67 16.24 5.78
CA ARG A 134 2.42 15.32 4.93
C ARG A 134 2.33 13.91 5.50
N ALA A 135 2.27 12.92 4.63
CA ALA A 135 2.24 11.52 5.03
C ALA A 135 2.75 10.64 3.90
N GLY A 136 2.97 9.37 4.22
CA GLY A 136 3.37 8.40 3.22
C GLY A 136 3.79 7.07 3.81
N VAL A 137 4.65 6.39 3.07
CA VAL A 137 5.10 5.03 3.38
C VAL A 137 6.61 4.96 3.26
N LEU A 138 7.24 4.21 4.15
CA LEU A 138 8.66 3.95 4.18
C LEU A 138 8.89 2.44 4.16
N PHE A 139 9.69 1.97 3.21
CA PHE A 139 10.23 0.62 3.23
C PHE A 139 11.66 0.65 3.74
N THR A 140 12.01 -0.23 4.67
CA THR A 140 13.37 -0.27 5.22
C THR A 140 14.37 -0.94 4.30
N ARG A 141 13.88 -1.68 3.30
CA ARG A 141 14.62 -2.17 2.13
C ARG A 141 13.90 -1.84 0.84
N ASP A 142 14.59 -1.82 -0.29
CA ASP A 142 13.93 -1.54 -1.57
C ASP A 142 13.03 -2.73 -1.92
N PRO A 143 11.69 -2.57 -1.95
CA PRO A 143 10.78 -3.68 -2.17
C PRO A 143 10.81 -4.18 -3.62
N ARG A 144 11.50 -3.47 -4.53
CA ARG A 144 11.60 -3.81 -5.95
C ARG A 144 12.84 -4.65 -6.24
N THR A 145 13.95 -4.36 -5.55
CA THR A 145 15.25 -4.98 -5.83
C THR A 145 15.77 -5.86 -4.69
N GLY A 146 15.26 -5.67 -3.47
CA GLY A 146 15.80 -6.29 -2.26
C GLY A 146 17.02 -5.57 -1.67
N ASP A 147 17.46 -4.48 -2.30
CA ASP A 147 18.66 -3.76 -1.88
C ASP A 147 18.55 -3.20 -0.46
N ASP A 148 19.70 -3.11 0.22
CA ASP A 148 19.86 -2.47 1.53
C ASP A 148 19.78 -0.93 1.40
N ALA A 149 18.57 -0.45 1.09
CA ALA A 149 18.25 0.95 0.88
C ALA A 149 16.83 1.25 1.38
N ILE A 150 16.68 2.34 2.14
CA ILE A 150 15.37 2.79 2.60
C ILE A 150 14.68 3.54 1.45
N VAL A 151 13.43 3.21 1.17
CA VAL A 151 12.61 3.88 0.15
C VAL A 151 11.45 4.61 0.83
N ILE A 152 11.42 5.92 0.70
CA ILE A 152 10.40 6.80 1.31
C ILE A 152 9.52 7.38 0.22
N ASN A 153 8.24 7.04 0.24
CA ASN A 153 7.21 7.67 -0.56
C ASN A 153 6.48 8.72 0.27
N ALA A 154 6.27 9.91 -0.29
CA ALA A 154 5.71 11.02 0.47
C ALA A 154 4.81 11.94 -0.38
N SER A 155 3.69 12.38 0.20
CA SER A 155 2.78 13.35 -0.43
C SER A 155 2.19 14.30 0.63
N TRP A 156 1.45 15.30 0.16
CA TRP A 156 0.74 16.27 0.98
C TRP A 156 -0.57 15.70 1.56
N GLY A 157 -0.90 16.10 2.78
CA GLY A 157 -2.11 15.69 3.50
C GLY A 157 -1.99 14.30 4.15
N LEU A 158 -3.13 13.67 4.36
CA LEU A 158 -3.29 12.34 4.95
C LEU A 158 -2.77 11.22 4.02
N GLY A 159 -2.23 10.16 4.64
CA GLY A 159 -1.52 9.06 3.96
C GLY A 159 -2.39 8.21 3.04
N GLU A 160 -3.70 8.21 3.22
CA GLU A 160 -4.66 7.43 2.42
C GLU A 160 -4.47 7.62 0.91
N SER A 161 -4.14 8.86 0.46
CA SER A 161 -3.92 9.11 -0.96
C SER A 161 -2.68 8.39 -1.52
N VAL A 162 -1.67 8.15 -0.68
CA VAL A 162 -0.44 7.44 -1.04
C VAL A 162 -0.69 5.93 -1.01
N VAL A 163 -1.29 5.42 0.07
CA VAL A 163 -1.58 3.99 0.26
C VAL A 163 -2.55 3.46 -0.80
N SER A 164 -3.60 4.21 -1.12
CA SER A 164 -4.55 3.85 -2.19
C SER A 164 -3.98 3.99 -3.61
N GLY A 165 -2.81 4.61 -3.78
CA GLY A 165 -2.25 4.94 -5.09
C GLY A 165 -2.97 6.06 -5.85
N ALA A 166 -3.87 6.80 -5.19
CA ALA A 166 -4.62 7.92 -5.78
C ALA A 166 -3.73 9.12 -6.15
N VAL A 167 -2.48 9.14 -5.70
CA VAL A 167 -1.50 10.17 -6.03
C VAL A 167 -0.17 9.54 -6.47
N THR A 168 0.58 10.24 -7.33
CA THR A 168 2.01 9.96 -7.57
C THR A 168 2.82 10.73 -6.52
N PRO A 169 3.37 10.05 -5.49
CA PRO A 169 4.14 10.69 -4.43
C PRO A 169 5.56 11.05 -4.89
N ASP A 170 6.25 11.86 -4.10
CA ASP A 170 7.72 11.93 -4.17
C ASP A 170 8.31 10.59 -3.73
N GLU A 171 9.42 10.19 -4.34
CA GLU A 171 10.19 9.03 -3.93
C GLU A 171 11.59 9.47 -3.51
N VAL A 172 12.03 9.04 -2.33
CA VAL A 172 13.40 9.25 -1.85
C VAL A 172 14.01 7.89 -1.56
N VAL A 173 15.12 7.57 -2.21
CA VAL A 173 15.92 6.38 -1.90
C VAL A 173 17.14 6.80 -1.09
N VAL A 174 17.25 6.26 0.11
CA VAL A 174 18.37 6.46 1.03
C VAL A 174 19.19 5.17 1.05
N PRO A 175 20.25 5.06 0.22
CA PRO A 175 21.09 3.87 0.22
C PRO A 175 21.89 3.76 1.52
N ARG A 176 22.36 2.56 1.87
CA ARG A 176 23.29 2.37 3.00
C ARG A 176 24.57 3.22 2.88
N SER A 177 25.05 3.42 1.65
CA SER A 177 26.20 4.27 1.36
C SER A 177 26.01 4.99 0.03
N GLY A 178 26.53 6.21 -0.07
CA GLY A 178 26.41 7.05 -1.26
C GLY A 178 25.29 8.09 -1.17
N PRO A 179 25.06 8.86 -2.25
CA PRO A 179 24.10 9.94 -2.25
C PRO A 179 22.66 9.41 -2.27
N LEU A 180 21.76 10.15 -1.61
CA LEU A 180 20.32 9.94 -1.75
C LEU A 180 19.86 10.21 -3.19
N ARG A 181 18.83 9.49 -3.62
CA ARG A 181 18.15 9.72 -4.92
C ARG A 181 16.76 10.26 -4.65
N VAL A 182 16.32 11.26 -5.41
CA VAL A 182 15.01 11.90 -5.24
C VAL A 182 14.30 11.98 -6.58
N GLY A 183 13.11 11.39 -6.64
CA GLY A 183 12.12 11.61 -7.69
C GLY A 183 10.99 12.50 -7.18
N ILE A 184 10.64 13.54 -7.93
CA ILE A 184 9.52 14.42 -7.58
C ILE A 184 8.24 13.92 -8.25
N GLY A 185 7.26 13.55 -7.44
CA GLY A 185 5.94 13.14 -7.88
C GLY A 185 5.06 14.31 -8.27
N THR A 186 4.01 14.03 -9.04
CA THR A 186 3.09 15.08 -9.51
C THR A 186 2.22 15.69 -8.42
N LYS A 187 1.94 14.92 -7.34
CA LYS A 187 1.21 15.36 -6.14
C LYS A 187 -0.02 16.22 -6.45
N ARG A 188 -0.85 15.83 -7.43
CA ARG A 188 -1.92 16.69 -7.98
C ARG A 188 -3.03 17.00 -6.99
N THR A 189 -3.32 16.07 -6.10
CA THR A 189 -4.37 16.20 -5.08
C THR A 189 -3.81 15.83 -3.71
N ARG A 190 -4.46 16.35 -2.67
CA ARG A 190 -4.23 16.03 -1.26
C ARG A 190 -5.56 15.71 -0.59
N LEU A 191 -5.50 14.96 0.49
CA LEU A 191 -6.64 14.64 1.33
C LEU A 191 -6.38 15.23 2.71
N ASP A 192 -7.28 16.06 3.21
CA ASP A 192 -7.13 16.73 4.50
C ASP A 192 -8.36 16.49 5.38
N ARG A 193 -8.22 16.70 6.68
CA ARG A 193 -9.36 16.73 7.60
C ARG A 193 -10.12 18.04 7.42
N GLY A 194 -11.38 17.95 7.05
CA GLY A 194 -12.33 19.07 7.06
C GLY A 194 -13.24 19.04 8.29
N GLU A 195 -14.17 19.98 8.35
CA GLU A 195 -15.16 20.10 9.44
C GLU A 195 -16.18 18.95 9.45
N HIS A 196 -16.56 18.45 8.26
CA HIS A 196 -17.56 17.41 8.07
C HIS A 196 -16.97 16.11 7.47
N GLY A 197 -15.74 15.78 7.86
CA GLY A 197 -15.01 14.62 7.35
C GLY A 197 -13.87 14.99 6.41
N LEU A 198 -13.45 14.05 5.57
CA LEU A 198 -12.25 14.23 4.73
C LEU A 198 -12.57 15.05 3.48
N VAL A 199 -11.66 15.95 3.12
CA VAL A 199 -11.79 16.82 1.94
C VAL A 199 -10.63 16.54 1.00
N ARG A 200 -10.95 16.13 -0.23
CA ARG A 200 -9.98 16.04 -1.32
C ARG A 200 -9.91 17.39 -2.03
N SER A 201 -8.71 17.93 -2.15
CA SER A 201 -8.48 19.22 -2.83
C SER A 201 -7.29 19.15 -3.79
N PRO A 202 -7.25 20.00 -4.84
CA PRO A 202 -6.06 20.16 -5.66
C PRO A 202 -4.90 20.74 -4.83
N VAL A 203 -3.70 20.19 -4.99
CA VAL A 203 -2.49 20.82 -4.45
C VAL A 203 -2.17 22.06 -5.27
N ALA A 204 -1.74 23.13 -4.61
CA ALA A 204 -1.31 24.37 -5.25
C ALA A 204 -0.20 24.08 -6.29
N VAL A 205 -0.25 24.71 -7.45
CA VAL A 205 0.68 24.42 -8.56
C VAL A 205 2.14 24.54 -8.12
N ALA A 206 2.47 25.53 -7.28
CA ALA A 206 3.81 25.74 -6.74
C ALA A 206 4.31 24.58 -5.86
N ASP A 207 3.42 23.85 -5.19
CA ASP A 207 3.79 22.75 -4.28
C ASP A 207 3.81 21.38 -4.97
N ARG A 208 3.32 21.28 -6.21
CA ARG A 208 3.35 20.04 -7.00
C ARG A 208 4.76 19.66 -7.42
N THR A 209 5.60 20.64 -7.75
CA THR A 209 6.99 20.43 -8.19
C THR A 209 8.01 20.56 -7.06
N ARG A 210 7.57 20.92 -5.85
CA ARG A 210 8.41 20.94 -4.65
C ARG A 210 8.45 19.55 -4.01
N ARG A 211 9.58 19.24 -3.39
CA ARG A 211 9.70 18.07 -2.52
C ARG A 211 8.91 18.31 -1.24
N CYS A 212 8.10 17.35 -0.83
CA CYS A 212 7.30 17.43 0.40
C CYS A 212 8.14 17.29 1.68
N LEU A 213 9.24 16.52 1.61
CA LEU A 213 10.13 16.31 2.75
C LEU A 213 11.33 17.25 2.72
N SER A 214 11.74 17.75 3.90
CA SER A 214 13.03 18.39 4.09
C SER A 214 14.14 17.34 4.25
N PRO A 215 15.44 17.71 4.15
CA PRO A 215 16.53 16.78 4.46
C PRO A 215 16.44 16.21 5.89
N ALA A 216 16.04 17.04 6.86
CA ALA A 216 15.87 16.62 8.25
C ALA A 216 14.72 15.62 8.42
N ASP A 217 13.61 15.79 7.69
CA ASP A 217 12.51 14.81 7.70
C ASP A 217 12.98 13.46 7.14
N ILE A 218 13.75 13.46 6.06
CA ILE A 218 14.30 12.24 5.43
C ILE A 218 15.20 11.49 6.41
N GLU A 219 16.11 12.20 7.07
CA GLU A 219 17.03 11.61 8.05
C GLU A 219 16.27 11.04 9.26
N HIS A 220 15.30 11.79 9.78
CA HIS A 220 14.50 11.34 10.92
C HIS A 220 13.62 10.13 10.56
N LEU A 221 12.95 10.14 9.41
CA LEU A 221 12.18 8.98 8.92
C LEU A 221 13.06 7.76 8.70
N ALA A 222 14.24 7.93 8.08
CA ALA A 222 15.19 6.83 7.90
C ALA A 222 15.63 6.24 9.26
N GLY A 223 15.88 7.09 10.27
CA GLY A 223 16.18 6.65 11.64
C GLY A 223 15.03 5.88 12.28
N LEU A 224 13.79 6.35 12.15
CA LEU A 224 12.60 5.66 12.63
C LEU A 224 12.42 4.29 11.94
N GLY A 225 12.58 4.23 10.62
CA GLY A 225 12.51 3.00 9.84
C GLY A 225 13.53 1.95 10.30
N ARG A 226 14.80 2.34 10.51
CA ARG A 226 15.83 1.42 11.03
C ARG A 226 15.48 0.88 12.41
N ARG A 227 14.95 1.73 13.30
CA ARG A 227 14.48 1.29 14.62
C ARG A 227 13.32 0.30 14.53
N CYS A 228 12.40 0.48 13.58
CA CYS A 228 11.33 -0.50 13.32
C CYS A 228 11.92 -1.85 12.85
N GLU A 229 12.83 -1.84 11.87
CA GLU A 229 13.47 -3.07 11.37
C GLU A 229 14.27 -3.79 12.47
N GLU A 230 15.00 -3.05 13.31
CA GLU A 230 15.72 -3.59 14.46
C GLU A 230 14.76 -4.24 15.47
N LEU A 231 13.67 -3.55 15.82
CA LEU A 231 12.69 -4.02 16.81
C LEU A 231 11.96 -5.29 16.37
N PHE A 232 11.62 -5.40 15.08
CA PHE A 232 10.91 -6.56 14.52
C PHE A 232 11.85 -7.62 13.93
N GLY A 233 13.16 -7.35 13.89
CA GLY A 233 14.20 -8.26 13.39
C GLY A 233 14.10 -8.61 11.91
N ARG A 234 13.35 -7.82 11.12
CA ARG A 234 13.10 -8.07 9.69
C ARG A 234 12.70 -6.79 8.95
N PRO A 235 12.90 -6.70 7.62
CA PRO A 235 12.51 -5.53 6.83
C PRO A 235 11.05 -5.13 7.01
N GLN A 236 10.80 -3.82 7.14
CA GLN A 236 9.48 -3.27 7.45
C GLN A 236 8.95 -2.37 6.33
N ASP A 237 7.63 -2.43 6.14
CA ASP A 237 6.77 -1.48 5.45
C ASP A 237 6.06 -0.64 6.52
N VAL A 238 6.40 0.65 6.59
CA VAL A 238 6.04 1.58 7.66
C VAL A 238 5.21 2.72 7.11
N GLU A 239 3.96 2.86 7.54
CA GLU A 239 3.15 4.03 7.25
C GLU A 239 3.44 5.12 8.28
N TRP A 240 3.56 6.37 7.81
CA TRP A 240 3.89 7.50 8.67
C TRP A 240 3.09 8.75 8.32
N ALA A 241 2.94 9.63 9.31
CA ALA A 241 2.27 10.91 9.20
C ALA A 241 3.11 12.02 9.84
N ALA A 242 3.00 13.24 9.34
CA ALA A 242 3.72 14.41 9.82
C ALA A 242 2.80 15.63 9.98
N ARG A 243 3.05 16.39 11.04
CA ARG A 243 2.40 17.68 11.30
C ARG A 243 3.45 18.62 11.87
N GLY A 244 3.77 19.66 11.09
CA GLY A 244 4.95 20.48 11.34
C GLY A 244 6.21 19.62 11.33
N SER A 245 7.06 19.78 12.35
CA SER A 245 8.30 19.00 12.52
C SER A 245 8.11 17.65 13.22
N ARG A 246 6.90 17.33 13.69
CA ARG A 246 6.64 16.08 14.41
C ARG A 246 6.22 14.99 13.43
N LEU A 247 6.80 13.81 13.62
CA LEU A 247 6.55 12.60 12.84
C LEU A 247 5.92 11.54 13.73
N TRP A 248 5.04 10.75 13.14
CA TRP A 248 4.38 9.63 13.78
C TRP A 248 4.43 8.41 12.87
N ILE A 249 4.63 7.24 13.46
CA ILE A 249 4.41 5.94 12.82
C ILE A 249 2.96 5.56 13.08
N VAL A 250 2.20 5.31 12.02
CA VAL A 250 0.77 4.96 12.11
C VAL A 250 0.52 3.49 11.78
N GLN A 251 1.49 2.78 11.22
CA GLN A 251 1.50 1.33 11.03
C GLN A 251 2.93 0.85 10.76
N SER A 252 3.27 -0.37 11.16
CA SER A 252 4.48 -1.08 10.70
C SER A 252 4.14 -2.54 10.51
N ARG A 253 4.59 -3.11 9.39
CA ARG A 253 4.41 -4.53 9.09
C ARG A 253 5.62 -5.08 8.33
N PRO A 254 5.82 -6.42 8.30
CA PRO A 254 6.86 -7.02 7.47
C PRO A 254 6.67 -6.71 5.99
N ILE A 255 7.77 -6.52 5.25
CA ILE A 255 7.71 -6.57 3.78
C ILE A 255 7.45 -8.02 3.37
N THR A 256 6.29 -8.30 2.77
CA THR A 256 5.81 -9.67 2.48
C THR A 256 6.61 -10.38 1.40
N VAL A 257 7.09 -9.64 0.39
CA VAL A 257 7.90 -10.19 -0.70
C VAL A 257 9.09 -9.29 -0.96
N LEU A 258 10.29 -9.83 -0.71
CA LEU A 258 11.54 -9.30 -1.22
C LEU A 258 12.06 -10.23 -2.31
N PRO A 259 12.60 -9.71 -3.43
CA PRO A 259 13.23 -10.53 -4.44
C PRO A 259 14.39 -11.34 -3.84
N ALA A 260 14.47 -12.64 -4.14
CA ALA A 260 15.51 -13.53 -3.63
C ALA A 260 16.91 -13.18 -4.16
N GLU A 261 16.98 -12.57 -5.36
CA GLU A 261 18.21 -12.02 -5.93
C GLU A 261 17.91 -10.70 -6.67
N PRO A 262 18.82 -9.71 -6.64
CA PRO A 262 18.67 -8.50 -7.43
C PRO A 262 18.63 -8.88 -8.92
N ALA A 263 17.49 -8.61 -9.57
CA ALA A 263 17.32 -8.88 -10.98
C ALA A 263 18.35 -8.09 -11.80
N ARG A 264 19.33 -8.80 -12.40
CA ARG A 264 20.25 -8.21 -13.38
C ARG A 264 19.49 -8.00 -14.68
N ALA A 265 18.96 -6.80 -14.88
CA ALA A 265 18.40 -6.39 -16.16
C ALA A 265 19.53 -6.18 -17.19
N GLY A 266 19.38 -6.75 -18.38
CA GLY A 266 20.12 -6.28 -19.56
C GLY A 266 19.54 -4.94 -20.02
N PRO A 267 20.31 -4.09 -20.72
CA PRO A 267 19.77 -2.83 -21.24
C PRO A 267 18.60 -3.09 -22.18
N ALA A 268 17.47 -2.39 -21.96
CA ALA A 268 16.36 -2.37 -22.91
C ALA A 268 16.83 -1.77 -24.24
N ASP A 269 16.34 -2.29 -25.36
CA ASP A 269 16.51 -1.65 -26.66
C ASP A 269 15.58 -0.41 -26.71
N PRO A 270 16.12 0.83 -26.73
CA PRO A 270 15.29 2.04 -26.70
C PRO A 270 14.30 2.12 -27.87
N ALA A 271 14.60 1.45 -29.00
CA ALA A 271 13.74 1.44 -30.17
C ALA A 271 12.50 0.53 -30.00
N ALA A 272 12.51 -0.40 -29.05
CA ALA A 272 11.42 -1.35 -28.82
C ALA A 272 10.44 -0.90 -27.73
N VAL A 273 10.79 0.13 -26.94
CA VAL A 273 9.98 0.60 -25.80
C VAL A 273 8.74 1.35 -26.29
N LEU A 274 7.57 0.76 -26.05
CA LEU A 274 6.27 1.34 -26.34
C LEU A 274 5.85 2.33 -25.23
N LEU A 275 6.02 1.93 -23.97
CA LEU A 275 5.62 2.69 -22.79
C LEU A 275 6.67 2.60 -21.69
N THR A 276 6.72 3.63 -20.85
CA THR A 276 7.49 3.65 -19.61
C THR A 276 6.58 3.97 -18.44
N GLY A 277 6.89 3.39 -17.29
CA GLY A 277 6.20 3.62 -16.03
C GLY A 277 7.11 3.32 -14.85
N THR A 278 6.51 3.16 -13.68
CA THR A 278 7.21 2.84 -12.44
C THR A 278 7.42 1.33 -12.38
N ALA A 279 8.69 0.91 -12.32
CA ALA A 279 9.10 -0.46 -11.99
C ALA A 279 8.56 -0.83 -10.60
N SER A 280 7.56 -1.73 -10.54
CA SER A 280 6.78 -1.94 -9.31
C SER A 280 6.77 -3.38 -8.80
N SER A 281 6.92 -4.34 -9.71
CA SER A 281 7.21 -5.75 -9.39
C SER A 281 8.21 -6.27 -10.41
N PRO A 282 9.38 -6.79 -10.00
CA PRO A 282 10.45 -7.15 -10.90
C PRO A 282 10.12 -8.37 -11.76
N GLY A 283 11.00 -8.65 -12.73
CA GLY A 283 10.88 -9.75 -13.68
C GLY A 283 10.47 -9.28 -15.07
N ARG A 284 10.44 -10.23 -16.01
CA ARG A 284 10.10 -9.98 -17.42
C ARG A 284 9.18 -11.08 -17.93
N ALA A 285 8.08 -10.69 -18.59
CA ALA A 285 7.12 -11.63 -19.15
C ALA A 285 6.52 -11.08 -20.45
N THR A 286 6.20 -11.99 -21.37
CA THR A 286 5.60 -11.67 -22.66
C THR A 286 4.24 -12.34 -22.78
N GLY A 287 3.26 -11.62 -23.30
CA GLY A 287 1.92 -12.15 -23.53
C GLY A 287 1.04 -11.19 -24.33
N PRO A 288 -0.14 -11.66 -24.77
CA PRO A 288 -1.10 -10.81 -25.45
C PRO A 288 -1.69 -9.80 -24.47
N VAL A 289 -1.77 -8.54 -24.91
CA VAL A 289 -2.43 -7.48 -24.15
C VAL A 289 -3.91 -7.84 -23.96
N ARG A 290 -4.38 -7.67 -22.72
CA ARG A 290 -5.80 -7.72 -22.39
C ARG A 290 -6.20 -6.40 -21.73
N VAL A 291 -6.92 -5.56 -22.46
CA VAL A 291 -7.43 -4.29 -21.90
C VAL A 291 -8.71 -4.58 -21.12
N VAL A 292 -8.68 -4.29 -19.82
CA VAL A 292 -9.79 -4.51 -18.88
C VAL A 292 -10.22 -3.17 -18.32
N CYS A 293 -11.48 -2.78 -18.56
CA CYS A 293 -12.04 -1.51 -18.11
C CYS A 293 -12.88 -1.66 -16.83
N GLY A 294 -13.25 -2.88 -16.47
CA GLY A 294 -14.02 -3.19 -15.28
C GLY A 294 -14.31 -4.67 -15.11
N VAL A 295 -15.13 -5.00 -14.10
CA VAL A 295 -15.46 -6.39 -13.72
C VAL A 295 -16.12 -7.20 -14.85
N ASP A 296 -16.85 -6.54 -15.75
CA ASP A 296 -17.53 -7.19 -16.88
C ASP A 296 -16.53 -7.77 -17.90
N ASP A 297 -15.29 -7.27 -17.92
CA ASP A 297 -14.22 -7.75 -18.78
C ASP A 297 -13.44 -8.94 -18.18
N PHE A 298 -13.64 -9.27 -16.90
CA PHE A 298 -12.90 -10.34 -16.22
C PHE A 298 -12.99 -11.69 -16.93
N PRO A 299 -14.17 -12.12 -17.46
CA PRO A 299 -14.29 -13.36 -18.21
C PRO A 299 -13.50 -13.39 -19.52
N ARG A 300 -12.92 -12.28 -19.99
CA ARG A 300 -12.07 -12.21 -21.20
C ARG A 300 -10.60 -12.51 -20.90
N VAL A 301 -10.17 -12.36 -19.65
CA VAL A 301 -8.78 -12.58 -19.24
C VAL A 301 -8.45 -14.08 -19.31
N ARG A 302 -7.34 -14.42 -19.96
CA ARG A 302 -6.83 -15.79 -20.09
C ARG A 302 -5.49 -15.93 -19.38
N ARG A 303 -5.11 -17.19 -19.12
CA ARG A 303 -3.80 -17.49 -18.55
C ARG A 303 -2.71 -17.06 -19.53
N GLY A 304 -1.76 -16.27 -19.05
CA GLY A 304 -0.67 -15.73 -19.86
C GLY A 304 -0.94 -14.35 -20.47
N ASP A 305 -2.13 -13.77 -20.28
CA ASP A 305 -2.43 -12.41 -20.77
C ASP A 305 -1.60 -11.36 -20.00
N VAL A 306 -1.22 -10.28 -20.67
CA VAL A 306 -0.72 -9.05 -20.04
C VAL A 306 -1.91 -8.17 -19.71
N LEU A 307 -2.23 -8.04 -18.42
CA LEU A 307 -3.36 -7.25 -17.95
C LEU A 307 -3.06 -5.75 -18.08
N VAL A 308 -3.84 -5.02 -18.88
CA VAL A 308 -3.72 -3.56 -19.07
C VAL A 308 -4.99 -2.88 -18.60
N CYS A 309 -4.88 -1.91 -17.69
CA CYS A 309 -6.05 -1.18 -17.16
C CYS A 309 -5.69 0.22 -16.64
N HIS A 310 -6.71 1.03 -16.35
CA HIS A 310 -6.48 2.37 -15.79
C HIS A 310 -5.96 2.30 -14.35
N THR A 311 -6.66 1.55 -13.51
CA THR A 311 -6.32 1.24 -12.12
C THR A 311 -6.85 -0.15 -11.79
N THR A 312 -6.35 -0.74 -10.71
CA THR A 312 -6.93 -1.95 -10.15
C THR A 312 -7.47 -1.66 -8.76
N ASP A 313 -8.46 -2.45 -8.36
CA ASP A 313 -8.90 -2.56 -6.99
C ASP A 313 -8.86 -4.04 -6.57
N PRO A 314 -8.98 -4.35 -5.28
CA PRO A 314 -8.93 -5.74 -4.82
C PRO A 314 -10.02 -6.71 -5.31
N ALA A 315 -10.99 -6.30 -6.13
CA ALA A 315 -11.85 -7.24 -6.87
C ALA A 315 -11.08 -7.92 -8.01
N TRP A 316 -9.98 -7.31 -8.46
CA TRP A 316 -9.16 -7.75 -9.58
C TRP A 316 -8.13 -8.80 -9.19
N THR A 317 -7.88 -9.01 -7.89
CA THR A 317 -6.91 -9.98 -7.36
C THR A 317 -6.97 -11.37 -8.00
N PRO A 318 -8.14 -11.96 -8.29
CA PRO A 318 -8.21 -13.27 -8.98
C PRO A 318 -7.50 -13.28 -10.35
N LEU A 319 -7.44 -12.15 -11.05
CA LEU A 319 -6.81 -12.04 -12.37
C LEU A 319 -5.28 -12.13 -12.29
N PHE A 320 -4.68 -11.70 -11.18
CA PHE A 320 -3.22 -11.70 -11.00
C PHE A 320 -2.65 -13.12 -10.97
N ARG A 321 -3.44 -14.11 -10.54
CA ARG A 321 -3.05 -15.52 -10.56
C ARG A 321 -2.86 -16.09 -11.97
N VAL A 322 -3.56 -15.52 -12.96
CA VAL A 322 -3.56 -16.03 -14.33
C VAL A 322 -2.79 -15.13 -15.30
N ALA A 323 -2.64 -13.85 -14.99
CA ALA A 323 -1.89 -12.90 -15.81
C ALA A 323 -0.39 -13.24 -15.87
N ALA A 324 0.24 -12.97 -17.02
CA ALA A 324 1.69 -13.03 -17.17
C ALA A 324 2.39 -11.80 -16.60
N ALA A 325 1.76 -10.62 -16.73
CA ALA A 325 2.23 -9.34 -16.22
C ALA A 325 1.09 -8.34 -16.08
N VAL A 326 1.32 -7.23 -15.38
CA VAL A 326 0.33 -6.16 -15.16
C VAL A 326 0.89 -4.80 -15.57
N VAL A 327 0.08 -4.02 -16.30
CA VAL A 327 0.37 -2.64 -16.67
C VAL A 327 -0.81 -1.77 -16.26
N THR A 328 -0.56 -0.73 -15.45
CA THR A 328 -1.60 0.24 -15.06
C THR A 328 -1.25 1.65 -15.47
N GLU A 329 -2.25 2.45 -15.87
CA GLU A 329 -2.05 3.86 -16.22
C GLU A 329 -1.82 4.77 -15.02
N SER A 330 -2.30 4.34 -13.85
CA SER A 330 -2.19 5.06 -12.57
C SER A 330 -1.59 4.17 -11.49
N GLY A 331 -1.21 4.78 -10.37
CA GLY A 331 -0.59 4.11 -9.23
C GLY A 331 0.93 4.25 -9.19
N GLY A 332 1.49 4.07 -7.99
CA GLY A 332 2.94 3.98 -7.73
C GLY A 332 3.31 2.61 -7.16
N VAL A 333 4.52 2.48 -6.62
CA VAL A 333 5.05 1.22 -6.01
C VAL A 333 4.18 0.66 -4.87
N LEU A 334 3.30 1.49 -4.32
CA LEU A 334 2.36 1.19 -3.23
C LEU A 334 0.94 0.87 -3.70
N SER A 335 0.65 1.03 -4.99
CA SER A 335 -0.69 0.76 -5.51
C SER A 335 -1.09 -0.70 -5.30
N HIS A 336 -2.40 -0.95 -5.26
CA HIS A 336 -2.94 -2.31 -5.20
C HIS A 336 -2.31 -3.22 -6.27
N ALA A 337 -2.18 -2.75 -7.51
CA ALA A 337 -1.51 -3.50 -8.58
C ALA A 337 -0.06 -3.86 -8.24
N ALA A 338 0.71 -2.91 -7.72
CA ALA A 338 2.11 -3.13 -7.38
C ALA A 338 2.27 -4.14 -6.23
N ILE A 339 1.49 -4.00 -5.16
CA ILE A 339 1.54 -4.91 -4.00
C ILE A 339 1.16 -6.32 -4.40
N VAL A 340 0.01 -6.48 -5.06
CA VAL A 340 -0.51 -7.80 -5.44
C VAL A 340 0.36 -8.46 -6.51
N ALA A 341 0.91 -7.70 -7.47
CA ALA A 341 1.84 -8.28 -8.44
C ALA A 341 3.10 -8.86 -7.78
N ARG A 342 3.62 -8.23 -6.73
CA ARG A 342 4.74 -8.78 -5.95
C ARG A 342 4.34 -10.04 -5.18
N GLU A 343 3.17 -10.05 -4.55
CA GLU A 343 2.63 -11.24 -3.86
C GLU A 343 2.52 -12.46 -4.80
N TYR A 344 2.08 -12.25 -6.04
CA TYR A 344 1.98 -13.31 -7.05
C TYR A 344 3.28 -13.51 -7.87
N ALA A 345 4.34 -12.76 -7.58
CA ALA A 345 5.61 -12.79 -8.29
C ALA A 345 5.49 -12.62 -9.82
N ILE A 346 4.60 -11.73 -10.28
CA ILE A 346 4.46 -11.37 -11.69
C ILE A 346 5.03 -9.97 -11.97
N PRO A 347 5.63 -9.72 -13.14
CA PRO A 347 6.15 -8.39 -13.49
C PRO A 347 5.04 -7.33 -13.55
N ALA A 348 5.33 -6.13 -13.06
CA ALA A 348 4.38 -5.03 -13.12
C ALA A 348 5.01 -3.65 -13.36
N VAL A 349 4.37 -2.89 -14.26
CA VAL A 349 4.69 -1.51 -14.59
C VAL A 349 3.46 -0.64 -14.31
N VAL A 350 3.54 0.25 -13.33
CA VAL A 350 2.40 1.09 -12.91
C VAL A 350 2.64 2.55 -13.24
N GLY A 351 1.57 3.32 -13.44
CA GLY A 351 1.69 4.72 -13.88
C GLY A 351 2.15 4.88 -15.33
N ALA A 352 2.04 3.83 -16.16
CA ALA A 352 2.33 3.86 -17.59
C ALA A 352 1.19 4.58 -18.32
N ARG A 353 1.30 5.91 -18.44
CA ARG A 353 0.21 6.75 -18.95
C ARG A 353 -0.26 6.31 -20.32
N GLU A 354 -1.58 6.40 -20.52
CA GLU A 354 -2.25 6.12 -21.79
C GLU A 354 -2.12 4.66 -22.26
N ALA A 355 -1.63 3.73 -21.43
CA ALA A 355 -1.45 2.34 -21.78
C ALA A 355 -2.70 1.68 -22.37
N ALA A 356 -3.89 1.94 -21.82
CA ALA A 356 -5.14 1.33 -22.30
C ALA A 356 -5.57 1.87 -23.67
N SER A 357 -5.11 3.07 -24.05
CA SER A 357 -5.38 3.67 -25.36
C SER A 357 -4.30 3.40 -26.40
N ARG A 358 -3.05 3.20 -25.96
CA ARG A 358 -1.89 3.00 -26.82
C ARG A 358 -1.64 1.53 -27.14
N LEU A 359 -2.00 0.63 -26.23
CA LEU A 359 -1.89 -0.80 -26.44
C LEU A 359 -3.20 -1.39 -27.00
N ARG A 360 -3.08 -2.32 -27.96
CA ARG A 360 -4.22 -2.96 -28.62
C ARG A 360 -4.49 -4.34 -28.01
N ASP A 361 -5.77 -4.63 -27.76
CA ASP A 361 -6.19 -5.94 -27.27
C ASP A 361 -5.71 -7.07 -28.19
N GLY A 362 -5.06 -8.08 -27.61
CA GLY A 362 -4.47 -9.22 -28.30
C GLY A 362 -3.03 -9.00 -28.83
N GLU A 363 -2.51 -7.77 -28.84
CA GLU A 363 -1.15 -7.55 -29.34
C GLU A 363 -0.10 -8.10 -28.37
N PRO A 364 0.95 -8.80 -28.85
CA PRO A 364 1.97 -9.34 -27.97
C PRO A 364 2.92 -8.23 -27.50
N VAL A 365 3.06 -8.10 -26.19
CA VAL A 365 4.01 -7.16 -25.57
C VAL A 365 4.88 -7.88 -24.56
N THR A 366 6.07 -7.34 -24.35
CA THR A 366 6.97 -7.76 -23.26
C THR A 366 6.97 -6.70 -22.18
N VAL A 367 6.62 -7.08 -20.96
CA VAL A 367 6.65 -6.20 -19.79
C VAL A 367 7.92 -6.51 -19.01
N ASP A 368 8.78 -5.52 -18.83
CA ASP A 368 9.92 -5.57 -17.91
C ASP A 368 9.58 -4.74 -16.67
N GLY A 369 9.15 -5.44 -15.63
CA GLY A 369 8.79 -4.82 -14.36
C GLY A 369 10.00 -4.35 -13.54
N THR A 370 11.22 -4.71 -13.95
CA THR A 370 12.49 -4.27 -13.33
C THR A 370 12.91 -2.91 -13.87
N LEU A 371 12.81 -2.73 -15.20
CA LEU A 371 13.14 -1.48 -15.87
C LEU A 371 11.96 -0.50 -15.94
N GLY A 372 10.74 -0.97 -15.71
CA GLY A 372 9.55 -0.14 -15.83
C GLY A 372 9.14 0.09 -17.29
N THR A 373 9.46 -0.84 -18.20
CA THR A 373 9.20 -0.70 -19.64
C THR A 373 8.16 -1.70 -20.13
N VAL A 374 7.38 -1.27 -21.12
CA VAL A 374 6.58 -2.16 -21.96
C VAL A 374 7.12 -2.06 -23.38
N GLU A 375 7.50 -3.19 -23.95
CA GLU A 375 8.17 -3.32 -25.23
C GLU A 375 7.31 -4.09 -26.23
N ALA A 376 7.48 -3.81 -27.52
CA ALA A 376 6.95 -4.69 -28.56
C ALA A 376 7.57 -6.09 -28.39
N ALA A 377 6.77 -7.14 -28.47
CA ALA A 377 7.32 -8.49 -28.41
C ALA A 377 8.29 -8.73 -29.59
N PRO A 378 9.40 -9.45 -29.38
CA PRO A 378 10.28 -9.83 -30.47
C PRO A 378 9.46 -10.58 -31.53
N ALA A 379 9.63 -10.25 -32.81
CA ALA A 379 9.01 -11.00 -33.88
C ALA A 379 9.42 -12.48 -33.75
N GLU A 380 8.44 -13.39 -33.76
CA GLU A 380 8.71 -14.83 -33.79
C GLU A 380 9.65 -15.09 -34.97
N ARG A 381 10.87 -15.57 -34.68
CA ARG A 381 11.73 -16.13 -35.71
C ARG A 381 11.05 -17.43 -36.13
N GLU A 382 10.31 -17.39 -37.24
CA GLU A 382 9.85 -18.60 -37.92
C GLU A 382 11.03 -19.58 -38.01
N GLY A 383 10.82 -20.76 -37.41
CA GLY A 383 11.84 -21.79 -37.33
C GLY A 383 12.37 -22.09 -38.72
N ARG A 384 13.70 -21.94 -38.89
CA ARG A 384 14.41 -22.74 -39.87
C ARG A 384 14.22 -24.20 -39.44
N SER A 385 13.27 -24.89 -40.05
CA SER A 385 13.30 -26.35 -40.10
C SER A 385 14.63 -26.78 -40.74
N PRO A 386 15.32 -27.78 -40.18
CA PRO A 386 16.54 -28.34 -40.76
C PRO A 386 16.31 -28.98 -42.13
#